data_AF-F9Q2S0-F1
#
_entry.id   AF-F9Q2S0-F1
#
_cell.length_a   1.000
_cell.length_b   1.000
_cell.length_c   1.000
_cell.angle_alpha   90.00
_cell.angle_beta   90.00
_cell.angle_gamma   90.00
#
_symmetry.space_group_name_H-M   'P 1'
#
loop_
_entity.id
_entity.type
_entity.pdbx_description
1 polymer ?
#
loop_
_entity_poly.entity_id
_entity_poly.type
_entity_poly.pdbx_seq_one_letter_code
_entity_poly.pdbx_strand_id
1 'polypeptide(L)'
;MDESRELNAVIDVIMLAGTILLKSGSEIYRVEDTMIRIAHSQGIVDCNVLAMPAAIFFSIENTNISRMKRVTSSSYNIEKVCDVNQVSRELVGGQIDLSTAFERLKEIRNQALPYTKFQVTIAATLSAPFFSIMFGGNTYDAFGAAIATLLGFLFLSM
;
A
#
# COMPACT_ATOMS: atom_id res chain seq x y z
N MET A 1 -30.43 0.68 14.22
CA MET A 1 -29.48 1.81 14.40
C MET A 1 -28.07 1.30 14.67
N ASP A 2 -27.89 0.22 15.45
CA ASP A 2 -26.58 -0.45 15.62
C ASP A 2 -26.10 -1.23 14.39
N GLU A 3 -26.98 -1.95 13.71
CA GLU A 3 -26.62 -2.72 12.51
C GLU A 3 -26.01 -1.83 11.40
N SER A 4 -26.50 -0.60 11.25
CA SER A 4 -25.90 0.38 10.33
C SER A 4 -24.53 0.89 10.79
N ARG A 5 -24.24 0.93 12.10
CA ARG A 5 -22.92 1.32 12.61
C ARG A 5 -21.90 0.21 12.39
N GLU A 6 -22.28 -1.04 12.64
CA GLU A 6 -21.43 -2.20 12.40
C GLU A 6 -21.05 -2.31 10.91
N LEU A 7 -22.03 -2.19 10.02
CA LEU A 7 -21.77 -2.19 8.58
C LEU A 7 -20.82 -1.06 8.14
N ASN A 8 -20.99 0.15 8.70
CA ASN A 8 -20.07 1.25 8.41
C ASN A 8 -18.64 0.95 8.92
N ALA A 9 -18.49 0.34 10.09
CA ALA A 9 -17.18 -0.04 10.61
C ALA A 9 -16.47 -1.07 9.71
N VAL A 10 -17.22 -2.05 9.20
CA VAL A 10 -16.70 -3.04 8.22
C VAL A 10 -16.20 -2.32 6.96
N ILE A 11 -17.01 -1.42 6.40
CA ILE A 11 -16.66 -0.67 5.21
C ILE A 11 -15.43 0.23 5.45
N ASP A 12 -15.32 0.84 6.64
CA ASP A 12 -14.16 1.67 7.00
C ASP A 12 -12.86 0.85 7.04
N VAL A 13 -12.89 -0.39 7.54
CA VAL A 13 -11.75 -1.31 7.51
C VAL A 13 -11.37 -1.67 6.08
N ILE A 14 -12.35 -2.05 5.25
CA ILE A 14 -12.14 -2.40 3.83
C ILE A 14 -11.52 -1.23 3.08
N MET A 15 -12.11 -0.04 3.22
CA MET A 15 -11.63 1.17 2.56
C MET A 15 -10.25 1.60 3.06
N LEU A 16 -9.96 1.43 4.36
CA LEU A 16 -8.65 1.75 4.93
C LEU A 16 -7.57 0.81 4.39
N ALA A 17 -7.81 -0.50 4.42
CA ALA A 17 -6.88 -1.51 3.88
C ALA A 17 -6.58 -1.24 2.40
N GLY A 18 -7.63 -1.07 1.58
CA GLY A 18 -7.48 -0.77 0.16
C GLY A 18 -6.71 0.53 -0.09
N THR A 19 -7.01 1.59 0.69
CA THR A 19 -6.29 2.86 0.58
C THR A 19 -4.80 2.69 0.86
N ILE A 20 -4.43 1.97 1.92
CA ILE A 20 -3.02 1.78 2.28
C ILE A 20 -2.32 0.99 1.18
N LEU A 21 -2.89 -0.12 0.73
CA LEU A 21 -2.32 -0.94 -0.35
C LEU A 21 -2.07 -0.13 -1.62
N LEU A 22 -3.07 0.64 -2.07
CA LEU A 22 -2.96 1.46 -3.28
C LEU A 22 -1.92 2.57 -3.12
N LYS A 23 -1.93 3.28 -1.97
CA LYS A 23 -0.92 4.32 -1.67
C LYS A 23 0.49 3.76 -1.59
N SER A 24 0.64 2.52 -1.11
CA SER A 24 1.91 1.85 -0.92
C SER A 24 2.47 1.16 -2.17
N GLY A 25 1.76 1.24 -3.29
CA GLY A 25 2.21 0.72 -4.58
C GLY A 25 1.89 -0.76 -4.81
N SER A 26 0.87 -1.30 -4.14
CA SER A 26 0.35 -2.63 -4.45
C SER A 26 -0.27 -2.67 -5.85
N GLU A 27 -0.18 -3.82 -6.51
CA GLU A 27 -0.85 -4.06 -7.79
C GLU A 27 -2.37 -3.92 -7.64
N ILE A 28 -3.02 -3.29 -8.61
CA ILE A 28 -4.45 -2.93 -8.58
C ILE A 28 -5.33 -4.14 -8.26
N TYR A 29 -5.14 -5.25 -9.00
CA TYR A 29 -5.94 -6.46 -8.80
C TYR A 29 -5.78 -7.05 -7.39
N ARG A 30 -4.61 -6.88 -6.75
CA ARG A 30 -4.37 -7.34 -5.36
C ARG A 30 -5.06 -6.45 -4.33
N VAL A 31 -5.19 -5.15 -4.63
CA VAL A 31 -5.98 -4.22 -3.81
C VAL A 31 -7.44 -4.67 -3.81
N GLU A 32 -8.01 -4.89 -4.99
CA GLU A 32 -9.41 -5.29 -5.18
C GLU A 32 -9.70 -6.64 -4.51
N ASP A 33 -8.91 -7.66 -4.82
CA ASP A 33 -9.01 -9.00 -4.25
C ASP A 33 -8.92 -9.01 -2.71
N THR A 34 -8.05 -8.19 -2.13
CA THR A 34 -7.94 -8.05 -0.68
C THR A 34 -9.18 -7.40 -0.07
N MET A 35 -9.71 -6.35 -0.69
CA MET A 35 -10.94 -5.69 -0.23
C MET A 35 -12.15 -6.64 -0.30
N ILE A 36 -12.27 -7.41 -1.38
CA ILE A 36 -13.34 -8.40 -1.57
C ILE A 36 -13.24 -9.50 -0.51
N ARG A 37 -12.05 -10.06 -0.26
CA ARG A 37 -11.86 -11.07 0.79
C ARG A 37 -12.27 -10.59 2.17
N ILE A 38 -11.90 -9.35 2.52
CA ILE A 38 -12.32 -8.76 3.80
C ILE A 38 -13.84 -8.62 3.83
N ALA A 39 -14.47 -8.08 2.78
CA ALA A 39 -15.91 -7.94 2.70
C ALA A 39 -16.64 -9.27 2.91
N HIS A 40 -16.22 -10.32 2.21
CA HIS A 40 -16.80 -11.66 2.30
C HIS A 40 -16.67 -12.25 3.70
N SER A 41 -15.52 -12.05 4.37
CA SER A 41 -15.31 -12.53 5.75
C SER A 41 -16.25 -11.88 6.77
N GLN A 42 -16.78 -10.69 6.44
CA GLN A 42 -17.71 -9.95 7.29
C GLN A 42 -19.17 -10.11 6.84
N GLY A 43 -19.45 -11.08 5.95
CA GLY A 43 -20.81 -11.41 5.52
C GLY A 43 -21.33 -10.58 4.34
N ILE A 44 -20.50 -9.72 3.72
CA ILE A 44 -20.87 -8.97 2.52
C ILE A 44 -20.46 -9.79 1.30
N VAL A 45 -21.41 -10.47 0.66
CA VAL A 45 -21.13 -11.35 -0.49
C VAL A 45 -21.19 -10.60 -1.81
N ASP A 46 -22.27 -9.85 -2.05
CA ASP A 46 -22.45 -9.15 -3.32
C ASP A 46 -21.88 -7.73 -3.23
N CYS A 47 -20.58 -7.58 -3.47
CA CYS A 47 -19.91 -6.28 -3.50
C CYS A 47 -19.01 -6.10 -4.73
N ASN A 48 -18.88 -4.85 -5.14
CA ASN A 48 -18.05 -4.43 -6.26
C ASN A 48 -16.96 -3.49 -5.76
N VAL A 49 -15.74 -3.78 -6.19
CA VAL A 49 -14.55 -2.96 -5.89
C VAL A 49 -13.90 -2.57 -7.20
N LEU A 50 -13.64 -1.27 -7.36
CA LEU A 50 -12.88 -0.76 -8.49
C LEU A 50 -11.77 0.14 -7.95
N ALA A 51 -10.53 -0.28 -8.15
CA ALA A 51 -9.35 0.48 -7.81
C ALA A 51 -8.73 1.10 -9.06
N MET A 52 -8.40 2.39 -8.95
CA MET A 52 -7.69 3.16 -9.95
C MET A 52 -6.54 3.89 -9.26
N PRO A 53 -5.44 4.25 -9.93
CA PRO A 53 -4.29 4.89 -9.29
C PRO A 53 -4.62 6.10 -8.40
N ALA A 54 -5.68 6.84 -8.73
CA ALA A 54 -6.11 8.05 -8.00
C ALA A 54 -7.38 7.88 -7.17
N ALA A 55 -8.06 6.73 -7.19
CA ALA A 55 -9.33 6.54 -6.51
C ALA A 55 -9.67 5.07 -6.26
N ILE A 56 -10.38 4.79 -5.16
CA ILE A 56 -10.98 3.50 -4.86
C ILE A 56 -12.48 3.70 -4.74
N PHE A 57 -13.24 2.82 -5.40
CA PHE A 57 -14.69 2.74 -5.31
C PHE A 57 -15.07 1.38 -4.72
N PHE A 58 -16.00 1.41 -3.77
CA PHE A 58 -16.60 0.24 -3.15
C PHE A 58 -18.12 0.42 -3.15
N SER A 59 -18.86 -0.59 -3.57
CA SER A 59 -20.32 -0.61 -3.46
C SER A 59 -20.83 -2.01 -3.14
N ILE A 60 -21.98 -2.08 -2.48
CA ILE A 60 -22.67 -3.35 -2.19
C ILE A 60 -23.87 -3.45 -3.13
N GLU A 61 -23.99 -4.54 -3.88
CA GLU A 61 -25.08 -4.74 -4.83
C GLU A 61 -26.44 -4.77 -4.12
N ASN A 62 -27.50 -4.37 -4.84
CA ASN A 62 -28.87 -4.32 -4.30
C ASN A 62 -29.02 -3.42 -3.06
N THR A 63 -28.07 -2.52 -2.80
CA THR A 63 -28.13 -1.51 -1.73
C THR A 63 -27.79 -0.12 -2.26
N ASN A 64 -28.10 0.91 -1.48
CA ASN A 64 -27.69 2.30 -1.77
C ASN A 64 -26.31 2.63 -1.14
N ILE A 65 -25.51 1.62 -0.80
CA ILE A 65 -24.24 1.81 -0.11
C ILE A 65 -23.12 1.87 -1.14
N SER A 66 -22.53 3.07 -1.25
CA SER A 66 -21.30 3.29 -2.00
C SER A 66 -20.34 4.15 -1.19
N ARG A 67 -19.05 3.87 -1.33
CA ARG A 67 -17.94 4.68 -0.82
C ARG A 67 -16.94 4.90 -1.94
N MET A 68 -16.48 6.14 -2.02
CA MET A 68 -15.35 6.50 -2.87
C MET A 68 -14.30 7.17 -2.00
N LYS A 69 -13.04 6.84 -2.27
CA LYS A 69 -11.91 7.51 -1.66
C LYS A 69 -10.90 7.91 -2.71
N ARG A 70 -10.66 9.22 -2.81
CA ARG A 70 -9.57 9.76 -3.63
C ARG A 70 -8.23 9.49 -2.96
N VAL A 71 -7.27 9.04 -3.75
CA VAL A 71 -5.87 8.89 -3.37
C VAL A 71 -5.06 10.00 -4.03
N THR A 72 -4.56 10.93 -3.21
CA THR A 72 -3.88 12.15 -3.68
C THR A 72 -2.36 12.01 -3.79
N SER A 73 -1.79 11.03 -3.11
CA SER A 73 -0.35 10.77 -3.14
C SER A 73 -0.07 9.29 -2.95
N SER A 74 0.94 8.78 -3.63
CA SER A 74 1.44 7.43 -3.46
C SER A 74 2.89 7.50 -2.99
N SER A 75 3.25 6.64 -2.04
CA SER A 75 4.60 6.47 -1.54
C SER A 75 4.87 4.99 -1.44
N TYR A 76 5.71 4.47 -2.34
CA TYR A 76 6.01 3.05 -2.42
C TYR A 76 6.61 2.57 -1.10
N ASN A 77 5.91 1.64 -0.46
CA ASN A 77 6.33 1.06 0.81
C ASN A 77 5.86 -0.39 0.86
N ILE A 78 6.73 -1.31 0.46
CA ILE A 78 6.44 -2.75 0.39
C ILE A 78 6.18 -3.34 1.78
N GLU A 79 6.77 -2.78 2.84
CA GLU A 79 6.53 -3.22 4.22
C GLU A 79 5.05 -3.03 4.59
N LYS A 80 4.50 -1.83 4.34
CA LYS A 80 3.05 -1.57 4.55
C LYS A 80 2.17 -2.51 3.74
N VAL A 81 2.59 -2.89 2.52
CA VAL A 81 1.85 -3.86 1.71
C VAL A 81 1.86 -5.24 2.38
N CYS A 82 3.00 -5.69 2.90
CA CYS A 82 3.09 -6.94 3.65
C CYS A 82 2.25 -6.92 4.91
N ASP A 83 2.31 -5.83 5.69
CA ASP A 83 1.60 -5.71 6.96
C ASP A 83 0.08 -5.68 6.77
N VAL A 84 -0.42 -4.93 5.78
CA VAL A 84 -1.86 -4.93 5.46
C VAL A 84 -2.33 -6.30 4.99
N ASN A 85 -1.54 -6.98 4.14
CA ASN A 85 -1.88 -8.34 3.70
C ASN A 85 -1.90 -9.32 4.88
N GLN A 86 -1.00 -9.16 5.86
CA GLN A 86 -1.01 -9.96 7.06
C GLN A 86 -2.25 -9.72 7.90
N VAL A 87 -2.60 -8.44 8.16
CA VAL A 87 -3.83 -8.07 8.87
C VAL A 87 -5.08 -8.61 8.14
N SER A 88 -5.12 -8.52 6.80
CA SER A 88 -6.23 -9.07 6.02
C SER A 88 -6.37 -10.57 6.20
N ARG A 89 -5.27 -11.34 6.13
CA ARG A 89 -5.31 -12.79 6.33
C ARG A 89 -5.76 -13.17 7.74
N GLU A 90 -5.26 -12.45 8.75
CA GLU A 90 -5.63 -12.66 10.15
C GLU A 90 -7.11 -12.32 10.43
N LEU A 91 -7.63 -11.27 9.80
CA LEU A 91 -9.04 -10.91 9.93
C LEU A 91 -9.94 -11.94 9.22
N VAL A 92 -9.59 -12.31 7.99
CA VAL A 92 -10.36 -13.27 7.18
C VAL A 92 -10.35 -14.66 7.81
N GLY A 93 -9.25 -15.06 8.42
CA GLY A 93 -9.14 -16.33 9.14
C GLY A 93 -9.71 -16.31 10.57
N GLY A 94 -10.25 -15.17 11.03
CA GLY A 94 -10.84 -15.04 12.36
C GLY A 94 -9.83 -15.05 13.52
N GLN A 95 -8.54 -14.82 13.24
CA GLN A 95 -7.50 -14.71 14.27
C GLN A 95 -7.55 -13.38 15.03
N ILE A 96 -8.05 -12.32 14.38
CA ILE A 96 -8.28 -11.01 14.97
C ILE A 96 -9.71 -10.55 14.69
N ASP A 97 -10.25 -9.71 15.56
CA ASP A 97 -11.56 -9.08 15.36
C ASP A 97 -11.45 -7.81 14.50
N LEU A 98 -12.61 -7.30 14.07
CA LEU A 98 -12.70 -6.11 13.21
C LEU A 98 -12.09 -4.87 13.89
N SER A 99 -12.27 -4.74 15.20
CA SER A 99 -11.76 -3.60 15.97
C SER A 99 -10.24 -3.59 16.02
N THR A 100 -9.61 -4.73 16.30
CA THR A 100 -8.15 -4.90 16.28
C THR A 100 -7.58 -4.68 14.89
N ALA A 101 -8.24 -5.21 13.86
CA ALA A 101 -7.81 -4.98 12.48
C ALA A 101 -7.81 -3.49 12.13
N PHE A 102 -8.85 -2.75 12.53
CA PHE A 102 -8.94 -1.31 12.28
C PHE A 102 -7.80 -0.52 12.94
N GLU A 103 -7.51 -0.80 14.22
CA GLU A 103 -6.43 -0.11 14.93
C GLU A 103 -5.05 -0.44 14.33
N ARG A 104 -4.76 -1.71 14.03
CA ARG A 104 -3.51 -2.09 13.36
C ARG A 104 -3.35 -1.40 11.99
N LEU A 105 -4.43 -1.32 11.20
CA LEU A 105 -4.38 -0.60 9.93
C LEU A 105 -4.11 0.90 10.10
N LYS A 106 -4.61 1.54 11.17
CA LYS A 106 -4.26 2.93 11.49
C LYS A 106 -2.79 3.09 11.86
N GLU A 107 -2.24 2.16 12.63
CA GLU A 107 -0.82 2.13 12.99
C GLU A 107 0.05 2.02 11.74
N ILE A 108 -0.23 1.04 10.87
CA ILE A 108 0.48 0.84 9.59
C ILE A 108 0.39 2.10 8.72
N ARG A 109 -0.79 2.74 8.64
CA ARG A 109 -0.96 3.99 7.89
C ARG A 109 0.02 5.07 8.39
N ASN A 110 0.17 5.20 9.70
CA ASN A 110 0.97 6.24 10.35
C ASN A 110 2.45 5.87 10.51
N GLN A 111 2.84 4.63 10.21
CA GLN A 111 4.23 4.18 10.29
C GLN A 111 5.15 5.02 9.40
N ALA A 112 6.31 5.38 9.95
CA ALA A 112 7.36 6.12 9.26
C ALA A 112 8.01 5.25 8.15
N LEU A 113 8.82 5.89 7.31
CA LEU A 113 9.63 5.16 6.34
C LEU A 113 10.69 4.30 7.09
N PRO A 114 10.94 3.06 6.65
CA PRO A 114 11.86 2.16 7.33
C PRO A 114 13.32 2.63 7.28
N TYR A 115 13.68 3.40 6.26
CA TYR A 115 15.05 3.82 6.02
C TYR A 115 15.20 5.34 6.04
N THR A 116 16.29 5.79 6.65
CA THR A 116 16.70 7.19 6.61
C THR A 116 17.16 7.58 5.21
N LYS A 117 17.06 8.87 4.87
CA LYS A 117 17.56 9.39 3.57
C LYS A 117 19.02 8.99 3.33
N PHE A 118 19.85 9.00 4.37
CA PHE A 118 21.26 8.61 4.30
C PHE A 118 21.46 7.14 3.90
N GLN A 119 20.72 6.22 4.52
CA GLN A 119 20.78 4.80 4.17
C GLN A 119 20.35 4.55 2.73
N VAL A 120 19.29 5.22 2.28
CA VAL A 120 18.82 5.13 0.89
C VAL A 120 19.86 5.68 -0.08
N THR A 121 20.48 6.83 0.22
CA THR A 121 21.53 7.43 -0.62
C THR A 121 22.73 6.49 -0.80
N ILE A 122 23.20 5.86 0.28
CA ILE A 122 24.32 4.90 0.21
C ILE A 122 23.92 3.68 -0.62
N ALA A 123 22.74 3.09 -0.36
CA ALA A 123 22.27 1.92 -1.10
C ALA A 123 22.07 2.21 -2.59
N ALA A 124 21.52 3.37 -2.93
CA ALA A 124 21.34 3.81 -4.32
C ALA A 124 22.68 4.02 -5.02
N THR A 125 23.61 4.73 -4.36
CA THR A 125 24.97 4.99 -4.89
C THR A 125 25.73 3.69 -5.13
N LEU A 126 25.60 2.72 -4.22
CA LEU A 126 26.27 1.43 -4.34
C LEU A 126 25.64 0.55 -5.43
N SER A 127 24.33 0.61 -5.65
CA SER A 127 23.64 -0.22 -6.64
C SER A 127 23.75 0.30 -8.08
N ALA A 128 23.84 1.62 -8.28
CA ALA A 128 23.88 2.23 -9.61
C ALA A 128 25.00 1.70 -10.54
N PRO A 129 26.25 1.49 -10.09
CA PRO A 129 27.31 0.89 -10.90
C PRO A 129 26.96 -0.50 -11.44
N PHE A 130 26.28 -1.32 -10.64
CA PHE A 130 25.88 -2.68 -11.04
C PHE A 130 24.81 -2.64 -12.13
N PHE A 131 23.86 -1.72 -12.04
CA PHE A 131 22.88 -1.52 -13.10
C PHE A 131 23.53 -1.04 -14.40
N SER A 132 24.51 -0.13 -14.32
CA SER A 132 25.26 0.33 -15.51
C SER A 132 25.92 -0.84 -16.23
N ILE A 133 26.62 -1.72 -15.50
CA ILE A 133 27.25 -2.92 -16.07
C ILE A 133 26.20 -3.90 -16.61
N MET A 134 25.10 -4.11 -15.88
CA MET A 134 24.02 -5.03 -16.29
C MET A 134 23.38 -4.64 -17.63
N PHE A 135 23.29 -3.34 -17.93
CA PHE A 135 22.76 -2.83 -19.20
C PHE A 135 23.84 -2.61 -20.28
N GLY A 136 25.03 -3.21 -20.10
CA GLY A 136 26.10 -3.20 -21.12
C GLY A 136 27.06 -2.01 -21.05
N GLY A 137 27.06 -1.24 -19.95
CA GLY A 137 28.01 -0.17 -19.70
C GLY A 137 29.42 -0.67 -19.36
N ASN A 138 30.41 0.18 -19.59
CA ASN A 138 31.80 -0.09 -19.23
C ASN A 138 32.12 0.33 -17.79
N THR A 139 33.35 0.10 -17.32
CA THR A 139 33.77 0.44 -15.95
C THR A 139 33.77 1.96 -15.67
N TYR A 140 34.04 2.80 -16.67
CA TYR A 140 33.93 4.25 -16.55
C TYR A 140 32.47 4.70 -16.41
N ASP A 141 31.55 4.06 -17.13
CA ASP A 141 30.11 4.32 -17.00
C ASP A 141 29.62 3.95 -15.60
N ALA A 142 30.15 2.87 -15.03
CA ALA A 142 29.84 2.44 -13.67
C ALA A 142 30.29 3.47 -12.61
N PHE A 143 31.50 4.02 -12.73
CA PHE A 143 31.96 5.11 -11.86
C PHE A 143 31.14 6.39 -12.06
N GLY A 144 30.81 6.73 -13.31
CA GLY A 144 29.92 7.84 -13.63
C GLY A 144 28.55 7.68 -12.99
N ALA A 145 27.97 6.48 -13.03
CA ALA A 145 26.68 6.16 -12.42
C ALA A 145 26.70 6.30 -10.89
N ALA A 146 27.76 5.87 -10.22
CA ALA A 146 27.91 6.09 -8.77
C ALA A 146 27.93 7.58 -8.42
N ILE A 147 28.78 8.37 -9.08
CA ILE A 147 28.94 9.80 -8.78
C ILE A 147 27.65 10.56 -9.10
N ALA A 148 27.04 10.29 -10.27
CA ALA A 148 25.77 10.90 -10.66
C ALA A 148 24.65 10.60 -9.67
N THR A 149 24.56 9.35 -9.19
CA THR A 149 23.55 8.94 -8.20
C THR A 149 23.79 9.60 -6.84
N LEU A 150 25.04 9.63 -6.37
CA LEU A 150 25.40 10.26 -5.11
C LEU A 150 25.05 11.76 -5.11
N LEU A 151 25.47 12.48 -6.15
CA LEU A 151 25.18 13.90 -6.30
C LEU A 151 23.67 14.14 -6.44
N GLY A 152 22.99 13.35 -7.29
CA GLY A 152 21.55 13.46 -7.51
C GLY A 152 20.76 13.31 -6.20
N PHE A 153 21.05 12.27 -5.40
CA PHE A 153 20.40 12.06 -4.12
C PHE A 153 20.77 13.11 -3.07
N LEU A 154 22.02 13.59 -3.02
CA LEU A 154 22.41 14.68 -2.12
C LEU A 154 21.60 15.96 -2.41
N PHE A 155 21.51 16.38 -3.66
CA PHE A 155 20.78 17.60 -4.05
C PHE A 155 19.25 17.46 -3.92
N LEU A 156 18.68 16.29 -4.20
CA LEU A 156 17.23 16.06 -4.00
C LEU A 156 16.85 15.85 -2.53
N SER A 157 17.82 15.54 -1.67
CA SER A 157 17.58 15.25 -0.25
C SER A 157 17.64 16.47 0.67
N MET A 158 18.26 17.57 0.22
CA MET A 158 18.19 18.92 0.84
C MET A 158 16.81 19.54 0.66
#